data_AF-A0A7R9VNH3-F1
#
_entry.id   AF-A0A7R9VNH3-F1
#
_cell.length_a   1.000
_cell.length_b   1.000
_cell.length_c   1.000
_cell.angle_alpha   90.00
_cell.angle_beta   90.00
_cell.angle_gamma   90.00
#
_symmetry.space_group_name_H-M   'P 1'
#
loop_
_entity.id
_entity.type
_entity.pdbx_description
1 polymer ?
#
loop_
_entity_poly.entity_id
_entity_poly.type
_entity_poly.pdbx_seq_one_letter_code
_entity_poly.pdbx_strand_id
1 'polypeptide(L)'
;EPAAPRQWKVRCPFDFTDSKSQTGTDKANPTRNPDGSIQLRGLDRVTRHPGLWSFGLLGFGNALLVPSVPTRVWMTMPLMVALIGGEHTDSRHRRGIGGALGQEMDEITSNIPFLAMVSGKQEGGSVGGAFSEFAKEFKWLNAGVAAGLAAAWVARRGRGSSRIPTSVLAR
;
A
#
# COMPACT_ATOMS: atom_id res chain seq x y z
N GLU A 1 7.36 41.38 -4.58
CA GLU A 1 7.78 40.29 -3.67
C GLU A 1 8.90 39.50 -4.35
N PRO A 2 10.14 39.47 -3.82
CA PRO A 2 11.24 38.78 -4.49
C PRO A 2 11.08 37.26 -4.35
N ALA A 3 11.18 36.54 -5.47
CA ALA A 3 11.07 35.08 -5.51
C ALA A 3 12.23 34.43 -4.74
N ALA A 4 11.91 33.47 -3.87
CA ALA A 4 12.90 32.75 -3.06
C ALA A 4 13.93 32.01 -3.94
N PRO A 5 15.23 31.99 -3.55
CA PRO A 5 16.28 31.34 -4.32
C PRO A 5 16.07 29.81 -4.39
N ARG A 6 16.15 29.25 -5.61
CA ARG A 6 16.04 27.79 -5.83
C ARG A 6 17.36 27.11 -5.43
N GLN A 7 17.36 26.41 -4.30
CA GLN A 7 18.49 25.60 -3.86
C GLN A 7 18.49 24.24 -4.58
N TRP A 8 19.60 23.90 -5.24
CA TRP A 8 19.78 22.57 -5.82
C TRP A 8 19.92 21.54 -4.69
N LYS A 9 18.98 20.60 -4.62
CA LYS A 9 18.98 19.52 -3.61
C LYS A 9 19.12 18.19 -4.33
N VAL A 10 20.22 17.48 -4.06
CA VAL A 10 20.38 16.08 -4.50
C VAL A 10 19.41 15.24 -3.66
N ARG A 11 18.38 14.71 -4.32
CA ARG A 11 17.37 13.84 -3.71
C ARG A 11 17.71 12.40 -4.08
N CYS A 12 17.64 11.49 -3.12
CA CYS A 12 17.65 10.06 -3.45
C CYS A 12 16.45 9.79 -4.38
N PRO A 13 16.59 8.95 -5.42
CA PRO A 13 15.50 8.68 -6.36
C PRO A 13 14.27 7.99 -5.71
N PHE A 14 14.39 7.55 -4.46
CA PHE A 14 13.29 7.00 -3.64
C PHE A 14 12.73 8.00 -2.62
N ASP A 15 13.15 9.27 -2.61
CA ASP A 15 12.66 10.30 -1.70
C ASP A 15 11.43 11.02 -2.27
N PHE A 16 10.25 10.48 -1.97
CA PHE A 16 8.94 11.01 -2.37
C PHE A 16 8.42 12.14 -1.45
N THR A 17 9.25 12.71 -0.57
CA THR A 17 8.83 13.82 0.29
C THR A 17 8.95 15.15 -0.46
N ASP A 18 7.82 15.78 -0.80
CA ASP A 18 7.83 17.08 -1.47
C ASP A 18 8.26 18.22 -0.53
N SER A 19 9.00 19.18 -1.10
CA SER A 19 9.78 20.25 -0.43
C SER A 19 8.99 21.27 0.40
N LYS A 20 7.67 21.12 0.55
CA LYS A 20 6.86 21.95 1.46
C LYS A 20 6.79 21.37 2.89
N SER A 21 7.37 20.18 3.11
CA SER A 21 7.25 19.42 4.36
C SER A 21 8.54 19.34 5.20
N GLN A 22 9.55 20.14 4.86
CA GLN A 22 10.90 19.99 5.41
C GLN A 22 11.07 20.49 6.86
N THR A 23 10.01 20.88 7.55
CA THR A 23 10.04 21.15 9.00
C THR A 23 9.71 19.94 9.87
N GLY A 24 9.49 18.75 9.28
CA GLY A 24 8.93 17.63 10.03
C GLY A 24 9.29 16.22 9.54
N THR A 25 10.56 15.96 9.21
CA THR A 25 11.03 14.61 8.87
C THR A 25 11.22 13.70 10.09
N ASP A 26 11.05 14.25 11.30
CA ASP A 26 11.00 13.44 12.50
C ASP A 26 9.55 13.04 12.74
N LYS A 27 9.29 11.75 13.01
CA LYS A 27 8.02 11.31 13.62
C LYS A 27 7.67 12.09 14.91
N ALA A 28 8.63 12.83 15.46
CA ALA A 28 8.50 13.78 16.56
C ALA A 28 7.83 15.12 16.19
N ASN A 29 7.92 15.59 14.95
CA ASN A 29 7.30 16.84 14.49
C ASN A 29 6.60 16.61 13.14
N PRO A 30 5.34 16.14 13.13
CA PRO A 30 4.61 15.92 11.89
C PRO A 30 4.32 17.22 11.15
N THR A 31 4.25 17.17 9.82
CA THR A 31 3.80 18.32 9.03
C THR A 31 2.32 18.54 9.26
N ARG A 32 1.95 19.76 9.64
CA ARG A 32 0.57 20.12 9.97
C ARG A 32 -0.09 20.87 8.81
N ASN A 33 -1.31 20.49 8.47
CA ASN A 33 -2.17 21.28 7.60
C ASN A 33 -2.56 22.61 8.31
N PRO A 34 -3.00 23.64 7.57
CA PRO A 34 -3.40 24.93 8.15
C PRO A 34 -4.59 24.85 9.12
N ASP A 35 -5.35 23.76 9.08
CA ASP A 35 -6.43 23.41 10.00
C ASP A 35 -5.95 22.77 11.33
N GLY A 36 -4.64 22.51 11.46
CA GLY A 36 -4.09 21.85 12.63
C GLY A 36 -4.15 20.32 12.60
N SER A 37 -4.46 19.69 11.47
CA SER A 37 -4.40 18.24 11.37
C SER A 37 -3.03 17.75 10.90
N ILE A 38 -2.67 16.52 11.25
CA ILE A 38 -1.43 15.91 10.74
C ILE A 38 -1.64 15.47 9.29
N GLN A 39 -0.77 15.98 8.41
CA GLN A 39 -0.79 15.63 7.00
C GLN A 39 0.02 14.35 6.75
N LEU A 40 -0.64 13.19 6.69
CA LEU A 40 -0.01 11.96 6.23
C LEU A 40 0.18 11.96 4.70
N ARG A 41 1.37 11.59 4.23
CA ARG A 41 1.70 11.54 2.80
C ARG A 41 2.30 10.19 2.41
N GLY A 42 2.11 9.83 1.13
CA GLY A 42 2.74 8.65 0.54
C GLY A 42 2.40 7.33 1.26
N LEU A 43 3.44 6.52 1.47
CA LEU A 43 3.33 5.17 2.05
C LEU A 43 2.99 5.17 3.54
N ASP A 44 3.25 6.27 4.26
CA ASP A 44 2.94 6.39 5.69
C ASP A 44 1.43 6.37 5.96
N ARG A 45 0.62 6.65 4.93
CA ARG A 45 -0.83 6.46 4.98
C ARG A 45 -1.21 4.98 5.02
N VAL A 46 -0.43 4.11 4.37
CA VAL A 46 -0.76 2.69 4.27
C VAL A 46 -0.34 1.94 5.53
N THR A 47 0.90 2.12 5.95
CA THR A 47 1.47 1.51 7.16
C THR A 47 2.62 2.37 7.68
N ARG A 48 2.86 2.33 9.00
CA ARG A 48 4.05 2.94 9.63
C ARG A 48 5.38 2.31 9.22
N HIS A 49 5.35 1.07 8.74
CA HIS A 49 6.54 0.28 8.44
C HIS A 49 6.49 -0.29 7.01
N PRO A 50 6.45 0.56 5.97
CA PRO A 50 6.28 0.12 4.59
C PRO A 50 7.42 -0.79 4.12
N GLY A 51 8.64 -0.55 4.58
CA GLY A 51 9.78 -1.42 4.28
C GLY A 51 9.61 -2.84 4.84
N LEU A 52 9.26 -2.97 6.12
CA LEU A 52 9.04 -4.28 6.75
C LEU A 52 7.90 -5.05 6.06
N TRP A 53 6.79 -4.38 5.78
CA TRP A 53 5.65 -5.00 5.09
C TRP A 53 5.94 -5.35 3.63
N SER A 54 6.79 -4.59 2.94
CA SER A 54 7.22 -4.94 1.58
C SER A 54 7.97 -6.28 1.55
N PHE A 55 8.93 -6.47 2.47
CA PHE A 55 9.63 -7.76 2.61
C PHE A 55 8.70 -8.88 3.08
N GLY A 56 7.78 -8.58 4.01
CA GLY A 56 6.80 -9.53 4.52
C GLY A 56 5.87 -10.07 3.43
N LEU A 57 5.29 -9.18 2.62
CA LEU A 57 4.38 -9.54 1.53
C LEU A 57 5.11 -10.23 0.38
N LEU A 58 6.35 -9.84 0.08
CA LEU A 58 7.17 -10.52 -0.92
C LEU A 58 7.49 -11.96 -0.49
N GLY A 59 7.88 -12.16 0.77
CA GLY A 59 8.13 -13.50 1.34
C GLY A 59 6.86 -14.36 1.32
N PHE A 60 5.74 -13.78 1.76
CA PHE A 60 4.45 -14.46 1.77
C PHE A 60 3.98 -14.85 0.36
N GLY A 61 4.12 -13.97 -0.62
CA GLY A 61 3.82 -14.27 -2.03
C GLY A 61 4.65 -15.44 -2.57
N ASN A 62 5.95 -15.46 -2.26
CA ASN A 62 6.82 -16.59 -2.61
C ASN A 62 6.41 -17.89 -1.89
N ALA A 63 5.98 -17.80 -0.62
CA ALA A 63 5.51 -18.97 0.13
C ALA A 63 4.31 -19.66 -0.55
N LEU A 64 3.43 -18.90 -1.21
CA LEU A 64 2.27 -19.48 -1.93
C LEU A 64 2.66 -20.24 -3.20
N LEU A 65 3.82 -19.93 -3.81
CA LEU A 65 4.27 -20.53 -5.06
C LEU A 65 5.10 -21.81 -4.86
N VAL A 66 5.75 -21.96 -3.70
CA VAL A 66 6.66 -23.08 -3.43
C VAL A 66 5.88 -24.36 -3.09
N PRO A 67 6.26 -25.55 -3.58
CA PRO A 67 5.54 -26.79 -3.29
C PRO A 67 5.85 -27.40 -1.90
N SER A 68 7.04 -27.16 -1.35
CA SER A 68 7.50 -27.77 -0.09
C SER A 68 7.01 -27.02 1.15
N VAL A 69 6.26 -27.71 2.02
CA VAL A 69 5.75 -27.18 3.30
C VAL A 69 6.82 -26.50 4.18
N PRO A 70 8.01 -27.10 4.44
CA PRO A 70 9.00 -26.44 5.31
C PRO A 70 9.51 -25.12 4.72
N THR A 71 9.67 -25.07 3.39
CA THR A 71 10.09 -23.85 2.70
C THR A 71 8.98 -22.80 2.70
N ARG A 72 7.70 -23.20 2.60
CA ARG A 72 6.57 -22.27 2.78
C ARG A 72 6.62 -21.60 4.14
N VAL A 73 6.73 -22.39 5.21
CA VAL A 73 6.79 -21.86 6.58
C VAL A 73 7.97 -20.91 6.74
N TRP A 74 9.15 -21.29 6.24
CA TRP A 74 10.32 -20.41 6.25
C TRP A 74 10.06 -19.09 5.51
N MET A 75 9.45 -19.13 4.33
CA MET A 75 9.15 -17.93 3.55
C MET A 75 8.05 -17.04 4.16
N THR A 76 7.27 -17.55 5.11
CA THR A 76 6.33 -16.72 5.89
C THR A 76 6.98 -15.96 7.04
N MET A 77 8.22 -16.29 7.44
CA MET A 77 8.91 -15.60 8.55
C MET A 77 9.04 -14.08 8.36
N PRO A 78 9.40 -13.54 7.19
CA PRO A 78 9.43 -12.10 6.97
C PRO A 78 8.10 -11.40 7.25
N LEU A 79 6.96 -12.08 7.00
CA LEU A 79 5.64 -11.57 7.35
C LEU A 79 5.45 -11.48 8.87
N MET A 80 5.89 -12.51 9.60
CA MET A 80 5.86 -12.50 11.07
C MET A 80 6.77 -11.41 11.66
N VAL A 81 7.93 -11.19 11.05
CA VAL A 81 8.83 -10.08 11.43
C VAL A 81 8.18 -8.73 11.16
N ALA A 82 7.45 -8.56 10.05
CA ALA A 82 6.73 -7.32 9.80
C ALA A 82 5.66 -7.04 10.87
N LEU A 83 4.91 -8.07 11.26
CA LEU A 83 3.89 -7.97 12.31
C LEU A 83 4.50 -7.66 13.68
N ILE A 84 5.34 -8.55 14.20
CA ILE A 84 5.89 -8.48 15.56
C ILE A 84 6.98 -7.40 15.65
N GLY A 85 7.87 -7.35 14.66
CA GLY A 85 8.96 -6.37 14.59
C GLY A 85 8.43 -4.95 14.40
N GLY A 86 7.33 -4.77 13.66
CA GLY A 86 6.64 -3.49 13.57
C GLY A 86 6.11 -3.01 14.92
N GLU A 87 5.38 -3.86 15.65
CA GLU A 87 4.85 -3.51 16.98
C GLU A 87 5.97 -3.32 18.01
N HIS A 88 7.04 -4.12 17.94
CA HIS A 88 8.22 -3.95 18.78
C HIS A 88 8.88 -2.60 18.53
N THR A 89 9.04 -2.22 17.25
CA THR A 89 9.60 -0.94 16.85
C THR A 89 8.73 0.20 17.37
N ASP A 90 7.40 0.11 17.19
CA ASP A 90 6.47 1.12 17.70
C ASP A 90 6.52 1.22 19.23
N SER A 91 6.59 0.10 19.95
CA SER A 91 6.75 0.08 21.41
C SER A 91 8.02 0.80 21.87
N ARG A 92 9.14 0.65 21.14
CA ARG A 92 10.37 1.37 21.44
C ARG A 92 10.25 2.87 21.18
N HIS A 93 9.62 3.26 20.07
CA HIS A 93 9.42 4.67 19.73
C HIS A 93 8.44 5.37 20.69
N ARG A 94 7.42 4.67 21.21
CA ARG A 94 6.55 5.19 22.28
C ARG A 94 7.31 5.46 23.59
N ARG A 95 8.40 4.72 23.83
CA ARG A 95 9.30 4.90 24.99
C ARG A 95 10.44 5.90 24.73
N GLY A 96 10.48 6.53 23.55
CA GLY A 96 11.54 7.47 23.17
C GLY A 96 12.89 6.80 22.85
N ILE A 97 12.92 5.49 22.59
CA ILE A 97 14.16 4.73 22.32
C ILE A 97 14.28 4.50 20.81
N GLY A 98 15.28 5.11 20.18
CA GLY A 98 15.53 4.98 18.73
C GLY A 98 14.63 5.85 17.85
N GLY A 99 13.92 6.81 18.45
CA GLY A 99 13.01 7.75 17.80
C GLY A 99 11.82 8.07 18.71
N ALA A 100 10.89 8.90 18.25
CA ALA A 100 9.65 9.22 18.96
C ALA A 100 8.43 8.93 18.08
N LEU A 101 7.41 8.30 18.66
CA LEU A 101 6.08 8.17 18.03
C LEU A 101 5.10 9.01 18.83
N GLY A 102 4.70 10.17 18.29
CA GLY A 102 3.71 11.03 18.92
C GLY A 102 2.35 10.34 19.02
N GLN A 103 1.59 10.65 20.07
CA GLN A 103 0.30 10.03 20.33
C GLN A 103 -0.71 10.27 19.19
N GLU A 104 -0.76 11.50 18.68
CA GLU A 104 -1.62 11.88 17.55
C GLU A 104 -1.28 11.07 16.28
N MET A 105 0.00 10.84 16.01
CA MET A 105 0.46 9.99 14.90
C MET A 105 0.09 8.52 15.09
N ASP A 106 0.19 8.00 16.32
CA ASP A 106 -0.16 6.62 16.64
C ASP A 106 -1.66 6.35 16.47
N GLU A 107 -2.50 7.34 16.75
CA GLU A 107 -3.95 7.23 16.64
C GLU A 107 -4.44 7.16 15.19
N ILE A 108 -3.83 7.95 14.29
CA ILE A 108 -4.22 8.08 12.87
C ILE A 108 -3.52 7.06 11.94
N THR A 109 -2.42 6.46 12.39
CA THR A 109 -1.67 5.44 11.62
C THR A 109 -1.94 4.01 12.12
N SER A 110 -1.46 3.02 11.37
CA SER A 110 -1.48 1.62 11.78
C SER A 110 -0.18 0.91 11.41
N ASN A 111 0.21 -0.09 12.23
CA ASN A 111 1.26 -1.04 11.85
C ASN A 111 0.78 -1.91 10.67
N ILE A 112 -0.44 -2.45 10.75
CA ILE A 112 -1.00 -3.30 9.69
C ILE A 112 -1.38 -2.44 8.46
N PRO A 113 -0.97 -2.83 7.24
CA PRO A 113 -1.27 -2.12 6.00
C PRO A 113 -2.78 -1.92 5.81
N PHE A 114 -3.15 -0.72 5.39
CA PHE A 114 -4.53 -0.30 5.07
C PHE A 114 -5.50 -0.28 6.25
N LEU A 115 -5.13 -0.78 7.43
CA LEU A 115 -6.05 -0.85 8.56
C LEU A 115 -6.54 0.54 8.99
N ALA A 116 -5.66 1.55 9.03
CA ALA A 116 -6.02 2.93 9.31
C ALA A 116 -6.96 3.54 8.25
N MET A 117 -6.79 3.16 6.97
CA MET A 117 -7.67 3.62 5.89
C MET A 117 -9.04 2.95 5.96
N VAL A 118 -9.08 1.64 6.21
CA VAL A 118 -10.34 0.90 6.30
C VAL A 118 -11.15 1.34 7.52
N SER A 119 -10.48 1.58 8.65
CA SER A 119 -11.13 2.09 9.87
C SER A 119 -11.56 3.55 9.77
N GLY A 120 -11.18 4.28 8.71
CA GLY A 120 -11.55 5.68 8.53
C GLY A 120 -10.85 6.62 9.52
N LYS A 121 -9.71 6.20 10.10
CA LYS A 121 -8.91 7.01 11.03
C LYS A 121 -8.18 8.18 10.36
N GLN A 122 -8.16 8.23 9.03
CA GLN A 122 -7.48 9.27 8.24
C GLN A 122 -8.48 10.22 7.60
N GLU A 123 -8.03 11.45 7.33
CA GLU A 123 -8.84 12.54 6.75
C GLU A 123 -9.45 12.23 5.36
N GLY A 124 -9.03 11.15 4.71
CA GLY A 124 -9.59 10.69 3.43
C GLY A 124 -10.87 9.85 3.56
N GLY A 125 -11.43 9.69 4.76
CA GLY A 125 -12.58 8.83 5.02
C GLY A 125 -12.21 7.34 5.03
N SER A 126 -13.20 6.48 5.29
CA SER A 126 -13.00 5.03 5.22
C SER A 126 -12.91 4.58 3.77
N VAL A 127 -12.19 3.47 3.53
CA VAL A 127 -12.18 2.81 2.20
C VAL A 127 -13.61 2.53 1.72
N GLY A 128 -14.52 2.17 2.62
CA GLY A 128 -15.94 2.00 2.29
C GLY A 128 -16.63 3.29 1.84
N GLY A 129 -16.28 4.42 2.46
CA GLY A 129 -16.71 5.75 2.02
C GLY A 129 -16.24 6.06 0.60
N ALA A 130 -14.95 5.84 0.31
CA ALA A 130 -14.39 6.03 -1.02
C ALA A 130 -15.04 5.13 -2.08
N PHE A 131 -15.32 3.85 -1.77
CA PHE A 131 -16.07 2.96 -2.65
C PHE A 131 -17.51 3.44 -2.87
N SER A 132 -18.15 4.03 -1.86
CA SER A 132 -19.50 4.57 -1.99
C SER A 132 -19.54 5.81 -2.89
N GLU A 133 -18.53 6.66 -2.84
CA GLU A 133 -18.39 7.81 -3.74
C GLU A 133 -18.08 7.35 -5.16
N PHE A 134 -17.15 6.41 -5.32
CA PHE A 134 -16.88 5.77 -6.60
C PHE A 134 -18.13 5.12 -7.20
N ALA A 135 -18.93 4.40 -6.40
CA ALA A 135 -20.16 3.77 -6.87
C ALA A 135 -21.20 4.80 -7.34
N LYS A 136 -21.23 6.00 -6.74
CA LYS A 136 -22.09 7.11 -7.19
C LYS A 136 -21.60 7.71 -8.51
N GLU A 137 -20.29 7.77 -8.73
CA GLU A 137 -19.68 8.25 -9.97
C GLU A 137 -19.63 7.18 -11.07
N PHE A 138 -19.85 5.91 -10.72
CA PHE A 138 -19.77 4.80 -11.64
C PHE A 138 -20.92 4.82 -12.64
N LYS A 139 -20.61 5.27 -13.85
CA LYS A 139 -21.53 5.23 -15.00
C LYS A 139 -21.66 3.79 -15.49
N TRP A 140 -22.64 3.06 -14.95
CA TRP A 140 -22.97 1.68 -15.33
C TRP A 140 -23.08 1.45 -16.84
N LEU A 141 -23.51 2.46 -17.59
CA LEU A 141 -23.62 2.40 -19.05
C LEU A 141 -22.24 2.17 -19.71
N ASN A 142 -21.20 2.87 -19.26
CA ASN A 142 -19.85 2.73 -19.82
C ASN A 142 -19.24 1.37 -19.48
N ALA A 143 -19.48 0.88 -18.26
CA ALA A 143 -19.05 -0.43 -17.83
C ALA A 143 -19.72 -1.55 -18.64
N GLY A 144 -21.02 -1.43 -18.90
CA GLY A 144 -21.77 -2.36 -19.74
C GLY A 144 -21.26 -2.39 -21.18
N VAL A 145 -21.02 -1.22 -21.78
CA VAL A 145 -20.44 -1.13 -23.14
C VAL A 145 -19.04 -1.73 -23.19
N ALA A 146 -18.18 -1.41 -22.21
CA ALA A 146 -16.82 -1.95 -22.15
C ALA A 146 -16.80 -3.47 -21.96
N ALA A 147 -17.62 -3.99 -21.03
CA ALA A 147 -17.75 -5.43 -20.80
C ALA A 147 -18.32 -6.16 -22.03
N GLY A 148 -19.34 -5.57 -22.67
CA GLY A 148 -19.93 -6.10 -23.90
C GLY A 148 -18.94 -6.15 -25.06
N LEU A 149 -18.17 -5.08 -25.27
CA LEU A 149 -17.12 -5.04 -26.30
C LEU A 149 -15.99 -6.03 -26.01
N ALA A 150 -15.54 -6.14 -24.75
CA ALA A 150 -14.54 -7.11 -24.35
C ALA A 150 -15.03 -8.55 -24.56
N ALA A 151 -16.25 -8.86 -24.15
CA ALA A 151 -16.87 -10.17 -24.37
C ALA A 151 -17.02 -10.47 -25.87
N ALA A 152 -17.47 -9.52 -26.68
CA ALA A 152 -17.59 -9.67 -28.12
C ALA A 152 -16.23 -9.88 -28.80
N TRP A 153 -15.19 -9.18 -28.33
CA TRP A 153 -13.83 -9.35 -28.84
C TRP A 153 -13.25 -10.72 -28.49
N VAL A 154 -13.41 -11.18 -27.25
CA VAL A 154 -13.01 -12.53 -26.82
C VAL A 154 -13.79 -13.59 -27.58
N ALA A 155 -15.11 -13.44 -27.76
CA ALA A 155 -15.92 -14.37 -28.53
C ALA A 155 -15.53 -14.43 -30.02
N ARG A 156 -15.04 -13.32 -30.58
CA ARG A 156 -14.51 -13.25 -31.95
C ARG A 156 -13.12 -13.87 -32.07
N ARG A 157 -12.24 -13.76 -31.06
CA ARG A 157 -10.89 -14.37 -31.06
C ARG A 157 -10.86 -15.82 -30.57
N GLY A 158 -11.82 -16.25 -29.74
CA GLY A 158 -11.83 -17.51 -29.02
C GLY A 158 -12.16 -18.77 -29.84
N ARG A 159 -12.38 -18.66 -31.16
CA ARG A 159 -12.58 -19.80 -32.05
C ARG A 159 -11.30 -20.27 -32.78
N GLY A 160 -10.13 -19.89 -32.26
CA GLY A 160 -8.82 -20.29 -32.79
C GLY A 160 -8.08 -21.41 -32.04
N SER A 161 -8.61 -21.93 -30.92
CA SER A 161 -8.05 -23.13 -30.27
C SER A 161 -8.71 -24.38 -30.83
N SER A 162 -8.39 -24.66 -32.09
CA SER A 162 -8.73 -25.91 -32.75
C SER A 162 -7.98 -27.04 -32.05
N ARG A 163 -8.72 -27.91 -31.36
CA ARG A 163 -8.47 -29.34 -31.10
C ARG A 163 -7.00 -29.74 -30.89
N ILE A 164 -6.61 -29.98 -29.63
CA ILE A 164 -5.52 -30.91 -29.36
C ILE A 164 -6.03 -32.31 -29.74
N PRO A 165 -5.45 -33.01 -30.74
CA PRO A 165 -5.84 -34.38 -31.04
C PRO A 165 -5.47 -35.28 -29.85
N THR A 166 -6.47 -35.97 -29.32
CA THR A 166 -6.39 -36.99 -28.26
C THR A 166 -5.73 -38.29 -28.76
N SER A 167 -4.58 -38.21 -29.41
CA SER A 167 -3.84 -39.38 -29.90
C SER A 167 -2.49 -39.63 -29.21
N VAL A 168 -2.18 -38.95 -28.10
CA VAL A 168 -0.98 -39.23 -27.28
C VAL A 168 -1.39 -39.78 -25.90
N LEU A 169 -2.21 -40.83 -25.91
CA LEU A 169 -2.54 -41.65 -24.74
C LEU A 169 -2.38 -43.16 -25.05
N ALA A 170 -1.47 -43.49 -25.96
CA ALA A 170 -1.06 -44.86 -26.22
C ALA A 170 0.43 -44.91 -26.59
N ARG A 171 1.28 -44.97 -25.58
CA ARG A 171 2.50 -45.81 -25.53
C ARG A 171 3.13 -45.72 -24.15
#